data_AF-A0A815PNI2-F1
#
_entry.id   AF-A0A815PNI2-F1
#
_cell.length_a   1.000
_cell.length_b   1.000
_cell.length_c   1.000
_cell.angle_alpha   90.00
_cell.angle_beta   90.00
_cell.angle_gamma   90.00
#
_symmetry.space_group_name_H-M   'P 1'
#
loop_
_entity.id
_entity.type
_entity.pdbx_description
1 polymer ?
#
loop_
_entity_poly.entity_id
_entity_poly.type
_entity_poly.pdbx_seq_one_letter_code
_entity_poly.pdbx_strand_id
1 'polypeptide(L)'
;MAEGYDFLRFLFTKYSESEYLTEAWTQIHESLKQFLQNSSENFQSMSYQTIYCQIYKSTCKGYKERLFDDLKKLIIEHCQNIKVQLDESMKRMIDDRSNRHKNIYILQFINFLHQFQRAIDVIAPLF
;
A
#
# COMPACT_ATOMS: atom_id res chain seq x y z
N MET A 1 -30.89 23.83 7.44
CA MET A 1 -30.43 23.99 6.04
C MET A 1 -28.98 24.47 5.91
N ALA A 2 -28.31 24.96 6.97
CA ALA A 2 -26.92 25.43 6.90
C ALA A 2 -25.87 24.29 6.85
N GLU A 3 -26.09 23.18 7.56
CA GLU A 3 -25.09 22.08 7.67
C GLU A 3 -24.80 21.36 6.35
N GLY A 4 -25.78 21.28 5.44
CA GLY A 4 -25.61 20.64 4.13
C GLY A 4 -24.71 21.44 3.19
N TYR A 5 -24.70 22.78 3.30
CA TYR A 5 -23.85 23.63 2.48
C TYR A 5 -22.38 23.59 2.94
N ASP A 6 -22.12 23.48 4.24
CA ASP A 6 -20.74 23.35 4.75
C ASP A 6 -20.13 21.99 4.43
N PHE A 7 -20.92 20.91 4.45
CA PHE A 7 -20.45 19.58 4.02
C PHE A 7 -20.12 19.55 2.51
N LEU A 8 -20.97 20.15 1.68
CA LEU A 8 -20.70 20.28 0.25
C LEU A 8 -19.49 21.19 0.00
N ARG A 9 -19.37 22.32 0.70
CA ARG A 9 -18.21 23.21 0.57
C ARG A 9 -16.93 22.51 1.00
N PHE A 10 -16.94 21.74 2.10
CA PHE A 10 -15.82 20.91 2.53
C PHE A 10 -15.41 19.85 1.49
N LEU A 11 -16.38 19.22 0.81
CA LEU A 11 -16.13 18.28 -0.29
C LEU A 11 -15.58 18.96 -1.55
N PHE A 12 -16.06 20.17 -1.86
CA PHE A 12 -15.71 20.91 -3.08
C PHE A 12 -14.54 21.90 -2.93
N THR A 13 -14.01 22.12 -1.72
CA THR A 13 -12.75 22.86 -1.54
C THR A 13 -11.61 22.05 -2.10
N LYS A 14 -11.12 22.45 -3.27
CA LYS A 14 -10.01 21.83 -4.00
C LYS A 14 -8.80 21.75 -3.08
N TYR A 15 -8.30 20.54 -2.83
CA TYR A 15 -6.98 20.35 -2.21
C TYR A 15 -5.96 21.03 -3.13
N SER A 16 -5.08 21.87 -2.59
CA SER A 16 -3.87 22.20 -3.31
C SER A 16 -3.03 20.93 -3.52
N GLU A 17 -2.24 20.86 -4.59
CA GLU A 17 -1.40 19.69 -4.89
C GLU A 17 -0.45 19.35 -3.71
N SER A 18 0.01 20.38 -3.00
CA SER A 18 0.81 20.27 -1.79
C SER A 18 0.09 19.48 -0.70
N GLU A 19 -1.14 19.87 -0.37
CA GLU A 19 -1.92 19.25 0.70
C GLU A 19 -2.34 17.79 0.36
N TYR A 20 -2.51 17.44 -0.93
CA TYR A 20 -2.71 16.04 -1.34
C TYR A 20 -1.46 15.20 -1.03
N LEU A 21 -0.28 15.71 -1.39
CA LEU A 21 0.98 15.00 -1.20
C LEU A 21 1.41 14.93 0.26
N THR A 22 1.21 15.99 1.04
CA THR A 22 1.69 16.07 2.43
C THR A 22 0.74 15.42 3.43
N GLU A 23 -0.58 15.52 3.23
CA GLU A 23 -1.56 15.06 4.22
C GLU A 23 -2.30 13.80 3.77
N ALA A 24 -2.94 13.82 2.60
CA ALA A 24 -3.84 12.74 2.18
C ALA A 24 -3.08 11.49 1.71
N TRP A 25 -2.17 11.64 0.73
CA TRP A 25 -1.41 10.53 0.18
C TRP A 25 -0.44 9.93 1.18
N THR A 26 0.29 10.75 1.95
CA THR A 26 1.24 10.26 2.98
C THR A 26 0.57 9.22 3.90
N GLN A 27 -0.61 9.53 4.43
CA GLN A 27 -1.30 8.66 5.37
C GLN A 27 -1.81 7.37 4.70
N ILE A 28 -2.37 7.50 3.49
CA ILE A 28 -2.82 6.35 2.69
C ILE A 28 -1.62 5.45 2.38
N HIS A 29 -0.53 6.03 1.88
CA HIS A 29 0.69 5.34 1.49
C HIS A 29 1.30 4.54 2.63
N GLU A 30 1.47 5.14 3.82
CA GLU A 30 2.02 4.43 4.98
C GLU A 30 1.11 3.27 5.43
N SER A 31 -0.21 3.46 5.38
CA SER A 31 -1.16 2.40 5.71
C SER A 31 -1.12 1.24 4.70
N LEU A 32 -1.02 1.55 3.41
CA LEU A 32 -0.90 0.55 2.34
C LEU A 32 0.43 -0.21 2.40
N LYS A 33 1.54 0.48 2.72
CA LYS A 33 2.84 -0.15 2.97
C LYS A 33 2.76 -1.20 4.07
N GLN A 34 2.04 -0.91 5.15
CA GLN A 34 1.85 -1.84 6.26
C GLN A 34 1.04 -3.07 5.84
N PHE A 35 -0.03 -2.88 5.07
CA PHE A 35 -0.78 -4.01 4.51
C PHE A 35 0.09 -4.90 3.64
N LEU A 36 0.95 -4.32 2.80
CA LEU A 36 1.88 -5.06 1.95
C LEU A 36 2.98 -5.79 2.74
N GLN A 37 3.44 -5.22 3.85
CA GLN A 37 4.52 -5.80 4.69
C GLN A 37 4.00 -6.79 5.74
N ASN A 38 2.69 -6.87 5.97
CA ASN A 38 2.08 -7.70 7.01
C ASN A 38 2.69 -7.44 8.41
N SER A 39 3.14 -6.20 8.68
CA SER A 39 3.77 -5.87 9.96
C SER A 39 2.69 -5.71 11.03
N SER A 40 2.69 -6.62 12.01
CA SER A 40 1.95 -6.45 13.27
C SER A 40 2.70 -5.55 14.27
N GLU A 41 3.85 -4.99 13.87
CA GLU A 41 4.72 -4.22 14.74
C GLU A 41 4.27 -2.75 14.82
N ASN A 42 3.50 -2.46 15.87
CA ASN A 42 3.56 -1.23 16.67
C ASN A 42 3.34 0.14 16.02
N PHE A 43 2.81 0.23 14.81
CA PHE A 43 2.24 1.49 14.32
C PHE A 43 0.72 1.40 14.27
N GLN A 44 0.04 2.40 14.84
CA GLN A 44 -1.40 2.50 14.81
C GLN A 44 -1.82 2.87 13.38
N SER A 45 -1.90 1.88 12.48
CA SER A 45 -2.37 2.08 11.11
C SER A 45 -3.72 2.78 11.17
N MET A 46 -3.99 3.70 10.25
CA MET A 46 -5.34 4.28 10.16
C MET A 46 -6.39 3.17 10.08
N SER A 47 -7.55 3.39 10.71
CA SER A 47 -8.63 2.43 10.58
C SER A 47 -9.04 2.30 9.10
N TYR A 48 -9.53 1.13 8.71
CA TYR A 48 -10.03 0.88 7.36
C TYR A 48 -11.02 1.97 6.89
N GLN A 49 -11.91 2.40 7.80
CA GLN A 49 -12.86 3.48 7.54
C GLN A 49 -12.17 4.82 7.24
N THR A 50 -11.11 5.16 7.97
CA THR A 50 -10.36 6.40 7.74
C THR A 50 -9.65 6.36 6.39
N ILE A 51 -9.05 5.23 6.02
CA ILE A 51 -8.41 5.06 4.70
C ILE A 51 -9.44 5.25 3.58
N TYR A 52 -10.58 4.57 3.67
CA TYR A 52 -11.68 4.70 2.71
C TYR A 52 -12.17 6.15 2.59
N CYS A 53 -12.37 6.84 3.72
CA CYS A 53 -12.75 8.25 3.73
C CYS A 53 -11.72 9.15 3.03
N GLN A 54 -10.42 8.91 3.23
CA GLN A 54 -9.36 9.69 2.56
C GLN A 54 -9.31 9.42 1.06
N ILE A 55 -9.45 8.16 0.64
CA ILE A 55 -9.52 7.79 -0.79
C ILE A 55 -10.73 8.44 -1.46
N TYR A 56 -11.90 8.36 -0.81
CA TYR A 56 -13.13 8.97 -1.33
C TYR A 56 -13.01 10.50 -1.44
N LYS A 57 -12.46 11.16 -0.42
CA LYS A 57 -12.19 12.61 -0.44
C LYS A 57 -11.24 13.00 -1.57
N SER A 58 -10.13 12.30 -1.74
CA SER A 58 -9.17 12.53 -2.82
C SER A 58 -9.81 12.35 -4.20
N THR A 59 -10.65 11.33 -4.35
CA THR A 59 -11.38 11.06 -5.59
C THR A 59 -12.39 12.17 -5.92
N CYS A 60 -13.19 12.60 -4.93
CA CYS A 60 -14.16 13.70 -5.11
C CYS A 60 -13.49 15.02 -5.52
N LYS A 61 -12.22 15.20 -5.18
CA LYS A 61 -11.45 16.41 -5.48
C LYS A 61 -10.62 16.32 -6.77
N GLY A 62 -10.82 15.28 -7.57
CA GLY A 62 -10.24 15.15 -8.90
C GLY A 62 -8.89 14.43 -8.96
N TYR A 63 -8.40 13.86 -7.85
CA TYR A 63 -7.11 13.16 -7.81
C TYR A 63 -7.21 11.66 -8.13
N LYS A 64 -8.33 11.19 -8.71
CA LYS A 64 -8.57 9.76 -9.01
C LYS A 64 -7.44 9.10 -9.79
N GLU A 65 -7.05 9.70 -10.93
CA GLU A 65 -6.00 9.14 -11.79
C GLU A 65 -4.65 9.13 -11.08
N ARG A 66 -4.34 10.22 -10.38
CA ARG A 66 -3.09 10.35 -9.64
C ARG A 66 -2.99 9.33 -8.49
N LEU A 67 -4.06 9.17 -7.73
CA LEU A 67 -4.17 8.20 -6.63
C LEU A 67 -4.00 6.76 -7.13
N PHE A 68 -4.55 6.44 -8.31
CA PHE A 68 -4.35 5.13 -8.94
C PHE A 68 -2.91 4.93 -9.41
N ASP A 69 -2.26 5.94 -9.99
CA ASP A 69 -0.87 5.85 -10.41
C ASP A 69 0.11 5.76 -9.23
N ASP A 70 -0.15 6.49 -8.15
CA ASP A 70 0.63 6.42 -6.93
C ASP A 70 0.46 5.03 -6.25
N LEU A 71 -0.75 4.45 -6.27
CA LEU A 71 -0.98 3.06 -5.84
C LEU A 71 -0.18 2.06 -6.67
N LYS A 72 -0.22 2.17 -8.01
CA LYS A 72 0.56 1.29 -8.89
C LYS A 72 2.05 1.37 -8.58
N LYS A 73 2.58 2.58 -8.43
CA LYS A 73 4.00 2.80 -8.10
C LYS A 73 4.36 2.10 -6.79
N LEU A 74 3.54 2.27 -5.76
CA LEU A 74 3.75 1.61 -4.47
C LEU A 74 3.80 0.07 -4.61
N ILE A 75 2.86 -0.52 -5.35
CA ILE A 75 2.82 -1.97 -5.58
C ILE A 75 4.06 -2.42 -6.37
N ILE A 76 4.43 -1.70 -7.42
CA ILE A 76 5.60 -2.01 -8.26
C ILE A 76 6.89 -1.95 -7.42
N GLU A 77 7.07 -0.88 -6.64
CA GLU A 77 8.22 -0.72 -5.74
C GLU A 77 8.30 -1.86 -4.72
N HIS A 78 7.17 -2.24 -4.12
CA HIS A 78 7.12 -3.38 -3.19
C HIS A 78 7.54 -4.69 -3.87
N CYS A 79 7.00 -4.99 -5.05
CA CYS A 79 7.38 -6.17 -5.83
C CYS A 79 8.87 -6.16 -6.24
N GLN A 80 9.41 -5.00 -6.59
CA GLN A 80 10.84 -4.86 -6.91
C GLN A 80 11.72 -5.12 -5.69
N ASN A 81 11.36 -4.60 -4.52
CA ASN A 81 12.10 -4.84 -3.28
C ASN A 81 12.10 -6.31 -2.89
N ILE A 82 10.97 -7.00 -3.04
CA ILE A 82 10.87 -8.43 -2.79
C ILE A 82 11.68 -9.24 -3.80
N LYS A 83 11.66 -8.86 -5.08
CA LYS A 83 12.50 -9.49 -6.10
C LYS A 83 13.98 -9.44 -5.70
N VAL A 84 14.46 -8.29 -5.24
CA VAL A 84 15.86 -8.15 -4.77
C VAL A 84 16.15 -9.12 -3.62
N GLN A 85 15.25 -9.21 -2.63
CA GLN A 85 15.40 -10.15 -1.50
C GLN A 85 15.41 -11.63 -1.94
N LEU A 86 14.55 -11.98 -2.90
CA LEU A 86 14.49 -13.32 -3.48
C LEU A 86 15.73 -13.64 -4.33
N ASP A 87 16.23 -12.69 -5.11
CA ASP A 87 17.45 -12.82 -5.91
C ASP A 87 18.67 -13.06 -4.99
N GLU A 88 18.76 -12.35 -3.86
CA GLU A 88 19.79 -12.58 -2.84
C GLU A 88 19.67 -13.96 -2.19
N SER A 89 18.45 -14.41 -1.91
CA SER A 89 18.18 -15.76 -1.41
C SER A 89 18.58 -16.84 -2.42
N MET A 90 18.28 -16.61 -3.71
CA MET A 90 18.66 -17.49 -4.81
C MET A 90 20.18 -17.58 -4.97
N LYS A 91 20.91 -16.46 -4.87
CA LYS A 91 22.39 -16.46 -4.89
C LYS A 91 22.96 -17.34 -3.77
N ARG A 92 22.46 -17.18 -2.54
CA ARG A 92 22.86 -18.03 -1.39
C ARG A 92 22.57 -19.51 -1.64
N MET A 93 21.46 -19.84 -2.31
CA MET A 93 21.14 -21.21 -2.68
C MET A 93 22.10 -21.80 -3.74
N ILE A 94 22.58 -20.98 -4.68
CA ILE A 94 23.52 -21.43 -5.72
C ILE A 94 24.92 -21.65 -5.12
N ASP A 95 25.35 -20.77 -4.22
CA ASP A 95 26.67 -20.82 -3.60
C ASP A 95 26.80 -21.99 -2.59
N ASP A 96 25.70 -22.38 -1.92
CA ASP A 96 25.68 -23.52 -1.00
C ASP A 96 24.81 -24.67 -1.54
N ARG A 97 25.45 -25.75 -2.02
CA ARG A 97 24.80 -26.97 -2.56
C ARG A 97 23.96 -27.76 -1.54
N SER A 98 23.80 -27.26 -0.32
CA SER A 98 22.95 -27.84 0.71
C SER A 98 21.45 -27.71 0.37
N ASN A 99 20.71 -28.83 0.43
CA ASN A 99 19.24 -28.87 0.27
C ASN A 99 18.48 -27.92 1.22
N ARG A 100 19.10 -27.45 2.32
CA ARG A 100 18.48 -26.50 3.26
C ARG A 100 18.19 -25.15 2.61
N HIS A 101 19.11 -24.60 1.82
CA HIS A 101 18.97 -23.26 1.23
C HIS A 101 17.94 -23.23 0.08
N LYS A 102 17.78 -24.35 -0.63
CA LYS A 102 16.70 -24.51 -1.62
C LYS A 102 15.30 -24.44 -0.99
N ASN A 103 15.13 -25.08 0.16
CA ASN A 103 13.86 -25.00 0.90
C ASN A 103 13.59 -23.58 1.43
N ILE A 104 14.62 -22.86 1.87
CA ILE A 104 14.48 -21.48 2.35
C ILE A 104 13.98 -20.54 1.24
N TYR A 105 14.55 -20.62 0.03
CA TYR A 105 14.08 -19.82 -1.11
C TYR A 105 12.60 -20.07 -1.43
N ILE A 106 12.22 -21.35 -1.56
CA ILE A 106 10.84 -21.74 -1.89
C ILE A 106 9.87 -21.25 -0.80
N LEU A 107 10.22 -21.41 0.47
CA LEU A 107 9.41 -20.95 1.59
C LEU A 107 9.25 -19.42 1.60
N GLN A 108 10.32 -18.66 1.32
CA GLN A 108 10.26 -17.20 1.24
C GLN A 108 9.35 -16.74 0.09
N PHE A 109 9.47 -17.38 -1.08
CA PHE A 109 8.61 -17.08 -2.23
C PHE A 109 7.13 -17.36 -1.94
N ILE A 110 6.82 -18.52 -1.37
CA ILE A 110 5.44 -18.88 -1.00
C ILE A 110 4.88 -17.92 0.05
N ASN A 111 5.67 -17.59 1.08
CA ASN A 111 5.25 -16.63 2.10
C ASN A 111 4.96 -15.26 1.50
N PHE A 112 5.81 -14.78 0.59
CA PHE A 112 5.55 -13.53 -0.11
C PHE A 112 4.23 -13.58 -0.90
N LEU A 113 3.98 -14.63 -1.68
CA LEU A 113 2.73 -14.77 -2.43
C LEU A 113 1.50 -14.72 -1.51
N HIS A 114 1.55 -15.40 -0.37
CA HIS A 114 0.47 -15.35 0.61
C HIS A 114 0.31 -13.96 1.26
N GLN A 115 1.40 -13.27 1.58
CA GLN A 115 1.35 -11.91 2.12
C GLN A 115 0.77 -10.93 1.09
N PHE A 116 1.25 -11.01 -0.15
CA PHE A 116 0.77 -10.19 -1.25
C PHE A 116 -0.71 -10.43 -1.54
N GLN A 117 -1.16 -11.69 -1.61
CA GLN A 117 -2.57 -12.00 -1.80
C GLN A 117 -3.44 -11.38 -0.72
N ARG A 118 -3.08 -11.57 0.56
CA ARG A 118 -3.82 -10.98 1.69
C ARG A 118 -3.85 -9.45 1.61
N ALA A 119 -2.73 -8.83 1.25
CA ALA A 119 -2.67 -7.38 1.09
C ALA A 119 -3.62 -6.91 -0.02
N ILE A 120 -3.61 -7.56 -1.18
CA ILE A 120 -4.49 -7.22 -2.30
C ILE A 120 -5.97 -7.45 -1.94
N ASP A 121 -6.31 -8.51 -1.21
CA ASP A 121 -7.68 -8.76 -0.74
C ASP A 121 -8.21 -7.62 0.16
N VAL A 122 -7.32 -6.91 0.87
CA VAL A 122 -7.66 -5.75 1.71
C VAL A 122 -7.62 -4.43 0.91
N ILE A 123 -6.67 -4.28 0.00
CA ILE A 123 -6.45 -3.04 -0.76
C ILE A 123 -7.47 -2.88 -1.89
N ALA A 124 -7.81 -3.96 -2.61
CA ALA A 124 -8.69 -3.87 -3.77
C ALA A 124 -10.09 -3.31 -3.44
N PRO A 125 -10.74 -3.64 -2.31
CA PRO A 125 -12.03 -3.05 -1.95
C PRO A 125 -11.97 -1.60 -1.46
N LEU A 126 -10.77 -1.06 -1.18
CA LEU A 126 -10.60 0.34 -0.74
C LEU A 126 -10.63 1.35 -1.89
N PHE A 127 -10.42 0.90 -3.13
CA PHE A 127 -10.28 1.71 -4.35
C PHE A 127 -11.37 1.37 -5.37
#